data_AF-A0A7S3MIM4-F1
#
_entry.id   AF-A0A7S3MIM4-F1
#
_cell.length_a   1.000
_cell.length_b   1.000
_cell.length_c   1.000
_cell.angle_alpha   90.00
_cell.angle_beta   90.00
_cell.angle_gamma   90.00
#
_symmetry.space_group_name_H-M   'P 1'
#
loop_
_entity.id
_entity.type
_entity.pdbx_description
1 polymer ?
#
loop_
_entity_poly.entity_id
_entity_poly.type
_entity_poly.pdbx_seq_one_letter_code
_entity_poly.pdbx_strand_id
1 'polypeptide(L)'
;MNEIKMGMLAKAVLYPGANTLLMNLISSFSDGEIADHEDDKSGGSTNWVNEYTQGCGWEIYTSQLSVKFEGESFANLSYKLYKKIGLILFALQITDSMGRSKLLLNPADYVI
;
A
#
# COMPACT_ATOMS: atom_id res chain seq x y z
N MET A 1 12.10 -7.34 16.75
CA MET A 1 12.32 -8.11 15.49
C MET A 1 11.50 -9.40 15.42
N ASN A 2 11.51 -10.24 16.46
CA ASN A 2 10.77 -11.51 16.47
C ASN A 2 9.25 -11.37 16.38
N GLU A 3 8.66 -10.34 17.01
CA GLU A 3 7.22 -10.11 16.98
C GLU A 3 6.69 -9.77 15.58
N ILE A 4 7.37 -8.88 14.86
CA ILE A 4 7.02 -8.51 13.47
C ILE A 4 7.12 -9.73 12.57
N LYS A 5 8.22 -10.49 12.67
CA LYS A 5 8.43 -11.71 11.89
C LYS A 5 7.33 -12.74 12.14
N MET A 6 7.00 -13.00 13.41
CA MET A 6 5.95 -13.96 13.77
C MET A 6 4.57 -13.48 13.34
N GLY A 7 4.27 -12.18 13.48
CA GLY A 7 3.01 -11.59 13.03
C GLY A 7 2.84 -11.67 11.50
N MET A 8 3.90 -11.44 10.74
CA MET A 8 3.93 -11.60 9.28
C MET A 8 3.72 -13.05 8.86
N LEU A 9 4.38 -14.01 9.52
CA LEU A 9 4.19 -15.44 9.27
C LEU A 9 2.76 -15.89 9.59
N ALA A 10 2.21 -15.44 10.72
CA ALA A 10 0.83 -15.73 11.09
C ALA A 10 -0.16 -15.20 10.05
N LYS A 11 0.05 -13.98 9.52
CA LYS A 11 -0.76 -13.44 8.42
C LYS A 11 -0.60 -14.23 7.12
N ALA A 12 0.61 -14.70 6.81
CA ALA A 12 0.86 -15.51 5.62
C ALA A 12 0.13 -16.86 5.64
N VAL A 13 -0.11 -17.42 6.82
CA VAL A 13 -0.93 -18.64 6.99
C VAL A 13 -2.40 -18.38 6.64
N LEU A 14 -2.94 -17.23 7.05
CA LEU A 14 -4.33 -16.87 6.75
C LEU A 14 -4.51 -16.37 5.30
N TYR A 15 -3.50 -15.67 4.78
CA TYR A 15 -3.52 -15.04 3.47
C TYR A 15 -2.19 -15.31 2.74
N PRO A 16 -2.12 -16.38 1.92
CA PRO A 16 -0.93 -16.70 1.15
C PRO A 16 -0.47 -15.51 0.29
N GLY A 17 0.84 -15.22 0.30
CA GLY A 17 1.42 -14.11 -0.45
C GLY A 17 1.36 -12.74 0.24
N ALA A 18 0.58 -12.57 1.32
CA ALA A 18 0.47 -11.29 2.02
C ALA A 18 1.82 -10.80 2.61
N ASN A 19 2.68 -11.72 3.06
CA ASN A 19 4.02 -11.35 3.51
C ASN A 19 4.87 -10.75 2.38
N THR A 20 4.88 -11.37 1.20
CA THR A 20 5.62 -10.85 0.04
C THR A 20 5.10 -9.49 -0.37
N LEU A 21 3.78 -9.32 -0.46
CA LEU A 21 3.17 -8.03 -0.76
C LEU A 21 3.57 -6.95 0.25
N LEU A 22 3.46 -7.24 1.56
CA LEU A 22 3.81 -6.28 2.60
C LEU A 22 5.31 -5.92 2.58
N MET A 23 6.18 -6.90 2.31
CA MET A 23 7.62 -6.65 2.19
C MET A 23 7.92 -5.76 0.99
N ASN A 24 7.31 -6.01 -0.17
CA ASN A 24 7.51 -5.18 -1.35
C ASN A 24 7.05 -3.73 -1.09
N LEU A 25 5.93 -3.54 -0.39
CA LEU A 25 5.39 -2.20 -0.08
C LEU A 25 6.21 -1.37 0.92
N ILE A 26 7.07 -2.01 1.73
CA ILE A 26 7.94 -1.33 2.69
C ILE A 26 9.40 -1.25 2.23
N SER A 27 9.75 -1.97 1.17
CA SER A 27 11.07 -1.97 0.56
C SER A 27 11.09 -0.99 -0.60
N SER A 28 12.12 -0.13 -0.65
CA SER A 28 12.35 0.74 -1.80
C SER A 28 13.24 0.04 -2.81
N PHE A 29 12.79 -0.01 -4.05
CA PHE A 29 13.56 -0.50 -5.19
C PHE A 29 13.81 0.68 -6.13
N SER A 30 15.04 0.81 -6.63
CA SER A 30 15.33 1.85 -7.63
C SER A 30 14.88 1.37 -9.01
N ASP A 31 14.30 2.28 -9.83
CA ASP A 31 13.80 1.96 -11.18
C ASP A 31 14.86 1.26 -12.07
N GLY A 32 16.15 1.47 -11.81
CA GLY A 32 17.26 0.85 -12.53
C GLY A 32 17.54 -0.62 -12.19
N GLU A 33 17.18 -1.10 -11.00
CA GLU A 33 17.37 -2.52 -10.63
C GLU A 33 16.31 -3.45 -11.25
N ILE A 34 15.22 -2.84 -11.70
CA ILE A 34 14.04 -3.51 -12.24
C ILE A 34 14.08 -3.55 -13.78
N ALA A 35 14.83 -2.63 -14.40
CA ALA A 35 14.88 -2.41 -15.85
C ALA A 35 15.85 -3.34 -16.61
N ASP A 36 16.72 -4.11 -15.93
CA ASP A 36 17.77 -4.90 -16.59
C ASP A 36 17.32 -6.28 -17.13
N HIS A 37 16.01 -6.52 -17.24
CA HIS A 37 15.46 -7.70 -17.93
C HIS A 37 14.87 -7.38 -19.31
N GLU A 38 15.38 -6.36 -20.01
CA GLU A 38 15.10 -6.15 -21.44
C GLU A 38 15.94 -7.04 -22.39
N ASP A 39 16.91 -7.80 -21.86
CA ASP A 39 17.81 -8.66 -22.66
C ASP A 39 17.33 -10.10 -22.85
N ASP A 40 16.02 -10.33 -22.98
CA ASP A 40 15.52 -11.57 -23.59
C ASP A 40 14.64 -11.28 -24.82
N LYS A 41 15.32 -10.85 -25.89
CA LYS A 41 14.84 -10.94 -27.28
C LYS A 41 14.74 -12.41 -27.76
N SER A 42 14.24 -13.29 -26.90
CA SER A 42 13.94 -14.68 -27.19
C SER A 42 12.57 -15.08 -26.61
N GLY A 43 11.53 -14.43 -27.12
CA GLY A 43 10.17 -15.00 -27.15
C GLY A 43 9.60 -15.51 -25.83
N GLY A 44 9.29 -14.61 -24.89
CA GLY A 44 8.37 -14.93 -23.80
C GLY A 44 8.65 -14.26 -22.48
N SER A 45 8.71 -12.93 -22.41
CA SER A 45 8.49 -12.25 -21.13
C SER A 45 7.06 -12.59 -20.69
N THR A 46 6.94 -13.56 -19.80
CA THR A 46 5.64 -14.04 -19.32
C THR A 46 4.95 -12.90 -18.60
N ASN A 47 3.74 -12.54 -19.04
CA ASN A 47 2.97 -11.36 -18.60
C ASN A 47 2.98 -11.13 -17.07
N TRP A 48 3.00 -12.20 -16.28
CA TRP A 48 3.00 -12.12 -14.81
C TRP A 48 4.28 -11.50 -14.21
N VAL A 49 5.45 -11.65 -14.85
CA VAL A 49 6.71 -11.08 -14.35
C VAL A 49 6.63 -9.57 -14.42
N ASN A 50 6.17 -9.03 -15.56
CA ASN A 50 6.00 -7.59 -15.74
C ASN A 50 5.01 -7.00 -14.75
N GLU A 51 3.87 -7.68 -14.52
CA GLU A 51 2.88 -7.26 -13.52
C GLU A 51 3.44 -7.28 -12.08
N TYR A 52 4.19 -8.32 -11.72
CA TYR A 52 4.85 -8.43 -10.41
C TYR A 52 5.87 -7.32 -10.19
N THR A 53 6.76 -7.14 -11.17
CA THR A 53 7.80 -6.12 -11.24
C THR A 53 7.20 -4.71 -11.11
N GLN A 54 6.09 -4.42 -11.80
CA GLN A 54 5.37 -3.17 -11.64
C GLN A 54 4.84 -2.99 -10.20
N GLY A 55 4.31 -4.05 -9.58
CA GLY A 55 3.84 -4.01 -8.19
C GLY A 55 4.95 -3.81 -7.16
N CYS A 56 6.19 -4.22 -7.44
CA CYS A 56 7.35 -3.97 -6.58
C CYS A 56 7.69 -2.47 -6.48
N GLY A 57 7.33 -1.65 -7.46
CA GLY A 57 7.53 -0.20 -7.41
C GLY A 57 6.51 0.56 -6.57
N TRP A 58 5.53 -0.12 -5.95
CA TRP A 58 4.55 0.53 -5.08
C TRP A 58 5.04 0.59 -3.63
N GLU A 59 4.77 1.71 -2.97
CA GLU A 59 5.23 1.95 -1.59
C GLU A 59 4.09 2.51 -0.71
N ILE A 60 4.23 2.34 0.60
CA ILE A 60 3.33 2.95 1.59
C ILE A 60 3.85 4.32 2.01
N TYR A 61 3.00 5.34 1.88
CA TYR A 61 3.30 6.70 2.33
C TYR A 61 2.28 7.21 3.35
N THR A 62 2.72 8.14 4.20
CA THR A 62 1.86 8.92 5.08
C THR A 62 1.80 10.36 4.59
N SER A 63 0.63 10.97 4.66
CA SER A 63 0.44 12.38 4.30
C SER A 63 -0.73 12.96 5.08
N GLN A 64 -0.68 14.26 5.33
CA GLN A 64 -1.79 14.98 5.96
C GLN A 64 -2.88 15.25 4.93
N LEU A 65 -4.11 14.86 5.27
CA LEU A 65 -5.26 15.12 4.41
C LEU A 65 -5.58 16.62 4.39
N SER A 66 -6.00 17.11 3.23
CA SER A 66 -6.46 18.48 3.08
C SER A 66 -7.80 18.69 3.80
N VAL A 67 -7.98 19.86 4.41
CA VAL A 67 -9.26 20.32 4.99
C VAL A 67 -10.44 20.27 4.01
N LYS A 68 -10.17 20.23 2.69
CA LYS A 68 -11.21 20.06 1.65
C LYS A 68 -11.94 18.72 1.71
N PHE A 69 -11.41 17.75 2.46
CA PHE A 69 -12.01 16.44 2.63
C PHE A 69 -12.81 16.31 3.94
N GLU A 70 -12.89 17.36 4.75
CA GLU A 70 -13.74 17.37 5.95
C GLU A 70 -15.22 17.11 5.59
N GLY A 71 -15.88 16.30 6.40
CA GLY A 71 -17.27 15.87 6.18
C GLY A 71 -17.41 14.71 5.19
N GLU A 72 -16.34 14.26 4.55
CA GLU A 72 -16.35 13.12 3.65
C GLU A 72 -16.17 11.81 4.43
N SER A 73 -16.94 10.77 4.07
CA SER A 73 -16.68 9.42 4.60
C SER A 73 -15.38 8.86 4.02
N PHE A 74 -14.64 8.10 4.83
CA PHE A 74 -13.42 7.40 4.41
C PHE A 74 -13.65 6.61 3.13
N ALA A 75 -14.72 5.81 3.06
CA ALA A 75 -15.02 4.99 1.89
C ALA A 75 -15.19 5.83 0.61
N ASN A 76 -15.91 6.96 0.68
CA ASN A 76 -16.12 7.82 -0.48
C ASN A 76 -14.83 8.57 -0.87
N LEU A 77 -14.03 9.00 0.11
CA LEU A 77 -12.73 9.60 -0.18
C LEU A 77 -11.79 8.59 -0.86
N SER A 78 -11.67 7.38 -0.32
CA SER A 78 -10.84 6.31 -0.90
C SER A 78 -11.26 6.01 -2.34
N TYR A 79 -12.56 5.94 -2.63
CA TYR A 79 -13.07 5.79 -3.99
C TYR A 79 -12.64 6.96 -4.90
N LYS A 80 -12.81 8.21 -4.46
CA LYS A 80 -12.46 9.40 -5.24
C LYS A 80 -10.96 9.48 -5.53
N LEU A 81 -10.11 9.18 -4.54
CA LEU A 81 -8.65 9.19 -4.70
C LEU A 81 -8.20 8.13 -5.70
N TYR A 82 -8.71 6.91 -5.57
CA TYR A 82 -8.39 5.85 -6.52
C TYR A 82 -8.83 6.20 -7.94
N LYS A 83 -10.08 6.67 -8.11
CA LYS A 83 -10.62 7.01 -9.44
C LYS A 83 -9.94 8.21 -10.11
N LYS A 84 -9.51 9.21 -9.35
CA LYS A 84 -8.97 10.45 -9.93
C LYS A 84 -7.47 10.39 -10.16
N ILE A 85 -6.72 9.76 -9.25
CA ILE A 85 -5.25 9.83 -9.23
C ILE A 85 -4.57 8.49 -8.96
N GLY A 86 -5.33 7.39 -8.88
CA GLY A 86 -4.76 6.04 -8.70
C GLY A 86 -4.24 5.73 -7.30
N LEU A 87 -4.50 6.59 -6.31
CA LEU A 87 -4.05 6.36 -4.93
C LEU A 87 -4.96 5.41 -4.16
N ILE A 88 -4.37 4.51 -3.40
CA ILE A 88 -5.08 3.59 -2.50
C ILE A 88 -4.98 4.12 -1.07
N LEU A 89 -6.05 4.73 -0.58
CA LEU A 89 -6.19 5.12 0.82
C LEU A 89 -6.76 3.94 1.63
N PHE A 90 -5.97 3.41 2.58
CA PHE A 90 -6.33 2.21 3.35
C PHE A 90 -6.34 2.41 4.88
N ALA A 91 -5.88 3.56 5.38
CA ALA A 91 -5.83 3.85 6.81
C ALA A 91 -5.93 5.35 7.11
N LEU A 92 -6.34 5.70 8.32
CA LEU A 92 -6.32 7.05 8.86
C LEU A 92 -5.60 7.07 10.21
N GLN A 93 -4.73 8.06 10.41
CA GLN A 93 -4.23 8.39 11.74
C GLN A 93 -5.04 9.58 12.28
N ILE A 94 -5.73 9.36 13.40
CA ILE A 94 -6.52 10.38 14.08
C ILE A 94 -5.76 10.83 15.32
N THR A 95 -5.46 12.11 15.41
CA THR A 95 -4.79 12.72 16.56
C THR A 95 -5.79 13.58 17.32
N ASP A 96 -6.00 13.30 18.60
CA ASP A 96 -6.90 14.09 19.44
C ASP A 96 -6.24 15.40 19.93
N SER A 97 -7.02 16.25 20.59
CA SER A 97 -6.55 17.53 21.15
C SER A 97 -5.51 17.37 22.27
N MET A 98 -5.37 16.18 22.84
CA MET A 98 -4.35 15.83 23.83
C MET A 98 -3.08 15.25 23.19
N GLY A 99 -3.02 15.18 21.86
CA GLY A 99 -1.90 14.64 21.09
C GLY A 99 -1.88 13.11 21.00
N ARG A 100 -2.92 12.41 21.47
CA ARG A 100 -3.00 10.94 21.37
C ARG A 100 -3.40 10.56 19.96
N SER A 101 -2.55 9.75 19.32
CA SER A 101 -2.79 9.25 17.96
C SER A 101 -3.37 7.83 17.99
N LYS A 102 -4.39 7.59 17.16
CA LYS A 102 -4.94 6.25 16.89
C LYS A 102 -4.93 5.99 15.39
N LEU A 103 -4.39 4.84 14.99
CA LEU A 103 -4.48 4.35 13.61
C LEU A 103 -5.77 3.54 13.43
N LEU A 104 -6.55 3.91 12.44
CA LEU A 104 -7.75 3.20 12.00
C LEU A 104 -7.49 2.59 10.63
N LEU A 105 -7.58 1.26 10.52
CA LEU A 105 -7.44 0.54 9.25
C LEU A 105 -8.82 0.37 8.61
N ASN A 106 -8.95 0.82 7.36
CA ASN A 106 -10.19 0.80 6.57
C ASN A 106 -11.48 1.20 7.34
N PRO A 107 -11.53 2.38 7.97
CA PRO A 107 -12.70 2.80 8.75
C PRO A 107 -13.81 3.36 7.84
N ALA A 108 -14.48 2.49 7.07
CA ALA A 108 -15.42 2.86 6.00
C ALA A 108 -16.37 4.03 6.31
N ASP A 109 -17.05 3.99 7.46
CA ASP A 109 -18.06 4.97 7.86
C ASP A 109 -17.49 6.17 8.63
N TYR A 110 -16.17 6.23 8.86
CA TYR A 110 -15.55 7.35 9.55
C TYR A 110 -15.61 8.61 8.69
N VAL A 111 -16.11 9.69 9.28
CA VAL A 111 -16.18 11.00 8.64
C VAL A 111 -14.90 11.77 8.98
N ILE A 112 -14.21 12.24 7.95
CA ILE A 112 -12.96 13.01 8.04
C ILE A 112 -13.23 14.40 8.59
#